data_AF-A0A9P6XUR8-F1
#
_entry.id   AF-A0A9P6XUR8-F1
#
_cell.length_a   1.000
_cell.length_b   1.000
_cell.length_c   1.000
_cell.angle_alpha   90.00
_cell.angle_beta   90.00
_cell.angle_gamma   90.00
#
_symmetry.space_group_name_H-M   'P 1'
#
loop_
_entity.id
_entity.type
_entity.pdbx_description
1 polymer ?
#
loop_
_entity_poly.entity_id
_entity_poly.type
_entity_poly.pdbx_seq_one_letter_code
_entity_poly.pdbx_strand_id
1 'polypeptide(L)'
;MTDFDNEAVHWTVEENDYYDDQNGASSSQFDPFQNMDKVAHPEPEEPVFKAEPMTIRVDDPQKSSSGSFMTYRLFTMTALENYSTNNRPVRRRFSDFVWLHNALSIEFPACIIPPLPEKHRLKFFKGNRFDPLFIEQRRLGLQWFMDRIARHPYLQASQYTRLFLESTDFATDKTIQTKSPSTPLFSSLFKTSTVHVKKPDEKFEEMKESIEKFQVNLQVIERLYSKIGKRQQELETNYSQFAISIRGLSGLETNVDQQLRQFAESVENYANAFKERSK
;
A
#
# COMPACT_ATOMS: atom_id res chain seq x y z
N MET A 1 -11.85 -38.54 -33.09
CA MET A 1 -13.06 -38.19 -33.86
C MET A 1 -14.04 -37.59 -32.89
N THR A 2 -13.99 -36.26 -32.78
CA THR A 2 -15.04 -35.27 -32.43
C THR A 2 -14.28 -33.96 -32.26
N ASP A 3 -14.32 -33.17 -33.33
CA ASP A 3 -13.84 -31.80 -33.44
C ASP A 3 -14.63 -30.87 -32.50
N PHE A 4 -13.94 -29.91 -31.90
CA PHE A 4 -14.56 -28.78 -31.20
C PHE A 4 -14.18 -27.52 -31.99
N ASP A 5 -15.14 -27.04 -32.79
CA ASP A 5 -15.02 -25.82 -33.57
C ASP A 5 -14.98 -24.59 -32.65
N ASN A 6 -14.02 -23.72 -32.95
CA ASN A 6 -13.76 -22.45 -32.28
C ASN A 6 -14.28 -21.33 -33.20
N GLU A 7 -15.53 -20.91 -33.02
CA GLU A 7 -16.08 -19.76 -33.75
C GLU A 7 -15.81 -18.45 -32.99
N ALA A 8 -14.96 -17.63 -33.58
CA ALA A 8 -14.75 -16.24 -33.19
C ALA A 8 -15.92 -15.38 -33.71
N VAL A 9 -16.54 -14.61 -32.82
CA VAL A 9 -17.64 -13.70 -33.14
C VAL A 9 -17.07 -12.46 -33.85
N HIS A 10 -17.40 -12.33 -35.14
CA HIS A 10 -17.06 -11.20 -36.00
C HIS A 10 -18.24 -10.23 -36.03
N TRP A 11 -18.09 -9.00 -35.51
CA TRP A 11 -19.11 -7.96 -35.63
C TRP A 11 -18.91 -7.19 -36.94
N THR A 12 -19.83 -7.34 -37.89
CA THR A 12 -19.97 -6.47 -39.06
C THR A 12 -20.88 -5.30 -38.71
N VAL A 13 -20.41 -4.07 -38.92
CA VAL A 13 -21.22 -2.87 -38.85
C VAL A 13 -21.90 -2.69 -40.21
N GLU A 14 -23.22 -2.73 -40.24
CA GLU A 14 -24.03 -2.40 -41.42
C GLU A 14 -24.07 -0.88 -41.63
N GLU A 15 -23.70 -0.44 -42.85
CA GLU A 15 -24.00 0.87 -43.41
C GLU A 15 -25.46 0.91 -43.90
N ASN A 16 -26.13 2.05 -43.67
CA ASN A 16 -27.26 2.62 -44.43
C ASN A 16 -27.64 3.94 -43.73
N ASP A 17 -28.08 5.03 -44.35
CA ASP A 17 -28.10 5.48 -45.74
C ASP A 17 -28.41 7.00 -45.67
N TYR A 18 -27.65 7.76 -46.45
CA TYR A 18 -28.05 8.91 -47.28
C TYR A 18 -29.25 9.81 -46.89
N TYR A 19 -28.97 11.11 -46.68
CA TYR A 19 -29.74 12.20 -47.30
C TYR A 19 -28.76 13.24 -47.86
N ASP A 20 -28.81 13.39 -49.19
CA ASP A 20 -28.24 14.46 -50.00
C ASP A 20 -29.19 15.66 -49.97
N ASP A 21 -28.66 16.86 -49.73
CA ASP A 21 -29.26 18.06 -50.31
C ASP A 21 -28.15 19.04 -50.68
N GLN A 22 -28.09 19.32 -51.97
CA GLN A 22 -27.14 20.21 -52.59
C GLN A 22 -27.49 21.66 -52.26
N ASN A 23 -26.48 22.49 -52.00
CA ASN A 23 -26.37 23.83 -52.61
C ASN A 23 -25.03 24.47 -52.25
N GLY A 24 -24.22 24.72 -53.27
CA GLY A 24 -22.99 25.50 -53.15
C GLY A 24 -23.28 26.99 -52.99
N ALA A 25 -22.68 27.60 -51.98
CA ALA A 25 -22.37 29.02 -51.96
C ALA A 25 -21.11 29.23 -51.11
N SER A 26 -20.04 29.69 -51.75
CA SER A 26 -18.83 30.14 -51.08
C SER A 26 -19.16 31.26 -50.10
N SER A 27 -18.90 31.03 -48.82
CA SER A 27 -18.70 32.09 -47.85
C SER A 27 -17.52 31.72 -46.97
N SER A 28 -16.49 32.56 -47.04
CA SER A 28 -15.29 32.51 -46.21
C SER A 28 -15.69 32.63 -44.74
N GLN A 29 -15.65 31.52 -44.01
CA GLN A 29 -15.90 31.53 -42.57
C GLN A 29 -14.57 31.79 -41.85
N PHE A 30 -14.52 32.97 -41.26
CA PHE A 30 -13.44 33.52 -40.45
C PHE A 30 -13.07 32.54 -39.32
N ASP A 31 -11.86 32.00 -39.34
CA ASP A 31 -11.33 31.17 -38.26
C ASP A 31 -10.60 32.07 -37.24
N PRO A 32 -11.12 32.27 -36.01
CA PRO A 32 -10.59 33.27 -35.07
C PRO A 32 -9.19 32.96 -34.56
N PHE A 33 -8.64 31.79 -34.91
CA PHE A 33 -7.40 31.26 -34.35
C PHE A 33 -6.26 31.14 -35.37
N GLN A 34 -6.47 31.59 -36.61
CA GLN A 34 -5.48 31.40 -37.68
C GLN A 34 -4.35 32.45 -37.72
N ASN A 35 -4.40 33.49 -36.88
CA ASN A 35 -3.33 34.48 -36.77
C ASN A 35 -3.17 34.93 -35.31
N MET A 36 -2.54 34.10 -34.49
CA MET A 36 -1.74 34.60 -33.37
C MET A 36 -0.33 34.09 -33.58
N ASP A 37 0.56 35.01 -33.93
CA ASP A 37 1.98 34.79 -34.08
C ASP A 37 2.51 33.92 -32.93
N LYS A 38 3.27 32.89 -33.29
CA LYS A 38 4.07 32.07 -32.37
C LYS A 38 5.13 32.95 -31.72
N VAL A 39 4.74 33.77 -30.74
CA VAL A 39 5.67 34.23 -29.73
C VAL A 39 5.95 33.00 -28.87
N ALA A 40 7.12 32.40 -29.10
CA ALA A 40 7.63 31.31 -28.28
C ALA A 40 7.83 31.82 -26.85
N HIS A 41 6.76 31.80 -26.06
CA HIS A 41 6.89 31.75 -24.62
C HIS A 41 7.52 30.39 -24.30
N PRO A 42 8.69 30.33 -23.64
CA PRO A 42 9.17 29.06 -23.13
C PRO A 42 8.07 28.50 -22.23
N GLU A 43 7.56 27.30 -22.56
CA GLU A 43 6.73 26.55 -21.62
C GLU A 43 7.52 26.50 -20.31
N PRO A 44 6.90 26.86 -19.16
CA PRO A 44 7.57 26.69 -17.88
C PRO A 44 7.91 25.21 -17.76
N GLU A 45 9.21 24.88 -17.75
CA GLU A 45 9.69 23.52 -17.55
C GLU A 45 8.93 22.94 -16.34
N GLU A 46 8.08 21.94 -16.59
CA GLU A 46 7.34 21.29 -15.51
C GLU A 46 8.36 20.83 -14.47
N PRO A 47 8.18 21.17 -13.17
CA PRO A 47 9.14 20.77 -12.16
C PRO A 47 9.29 19.25 -12.21
N VAL A 48 10.52 18.79 -12.42
CA VAL A 48 10.82 17.37 -12.55
C VAL A 48 10.60 16.70 -11.18
N PHE A 49 9.40 16.18 -10.93
CA PHE A 49 9.04 15.43 -9.72
C PHE A 49 9.64 14.02 -9.73
N LYS A 50 10.93 13.88 -10.03
CA LYS A 50 11.61 12.59 -10.09
C LYS A 50 12.32 12.30 -8.78
N ALA A 51 11.98 11.18 -8.15
CA ALA A 51 12.73 10.69 -7.02
C ALA A 51 14.04 10.06 -7.47
N GLU A 52 15.15 10.50 -6.87
CA GLU A 52 16.44 9.82 -6.95
C GLU A 52 16.38 8.40 -6.34
N PRO A 53 17.22 7.45 -6.80
CA PRO A 53 17.23 6.09 -6.28
C PRO A 53 17.55 6.04 -4.78
N MET A 54 16.58 5.59 -3.99
CA MET A 54 16.72 5.35 -2.56
C MET A 54 16.06 4.02 -2.18
N THR A 55 16.77 3.18 -1.43
CA THR A 55 16.26 1.92 -0.87
C THR A 55 16.48 1.92 0.63
N ILE A 56 15.41 1.64 1.38
CA ILE A 56 15.43 1.58 2.84
C ILE A 56 14.92 0.21 3.26
N ARG A 57 15.69 -0.53 4.06
CA ARG A 57 15.28 -1.82 4.62
C ARG A 57 15.00 -1.70 6.11
N VAL A 58 13.84 -2.18 6.54
CA VAL A 58 13.40 -2.26 7.93
C VAL A 58 13.38 -3.73 8.36
N ASP A 59 14.36 -4.12 9.17
CA ASP A 59 14.56 -5.50 9.59
C ASP A 59 14.98 -5.66 11.06
N ASP A 60 15.32 -6.90 11.44
CA ASP A 60 15.93 -7.26 12.72
C ASP A 60 15.23 -6.62 13.94
N PRO A 61 13.97 -6.98 14.23
CA PRO A 61 13.26 -6.46 15.38
C PRO A 61 13.91 -6.95 16.68
N GLN A 62 14.38 -6.02 17.52
CA GLN A 62 15.04 -6.34 18.79
C GLN A 62 14.39 -5.61 19.96
N LYS A 63 14.31 -6.30 21.11
CA LYS A 63 13.94 -5.67 22.38
C LYS A 63 15.01 -4.65 22.77
N SER A 64 14.59 -3.50 23.27
CA SER A 64 15.50 -2.51 23.81
C SER A 64 16.30 -3.09 24.98
N SER A 65 17.47 -2.53 25.26
CA SER A 65 18.30 -2.93 26.41
C SER A 65 17.54 -2.87 27.74
N SER A 66 16.60 -1.92 27.88
CA SER A 66 15.70 -1.79 29.02
C SER A 66 14.51 -2.76 29.03
N GLY A 67 14.33 -3.57 27.98
CA GLY A 67 13.15 -4.45 27.79
C GLY A 67 11.83 -3.72 27.58
N SER A 68 11.82 -2.38 27.53
CA SER A 68 10.61 -1.56 27.55
C SER A 68 9.95 -1.37 26.17
N PHE A 69 10.66 -1.55 25.07
CA PHE A 69 10.10 -1.37 23.71
C PHE A 69 10.85 -2.20 22.66
N MET A 70 10.27 -2.30 21.45
CA MET A 70 10.94 -2.90 20.28
C MET A 70 11.61 -1.81 19.45
N THR A 71 12.79 -2.12 18.92
CA THR A 71 13.54 -1.32 17.97
C THR A 71 13.71 -2.10 16.68
N TYR A 72 13.74 -1.38 15.56
CA TYR A 72 13.93 -1.92 14.22
C TYR A 72 15.23 -1.37 13.68
N ARG A 73 15.97 -2.18 12.93
CA ARG A 73 17.16 -1.74 12.22
C ARG A 73 16.73 -1.17 10.88
N LEU A 74 17.29 -0.02 10.54
CA LEU A 74 17.12 0.64 9.25
C LEU A 74 18.47 0.64 8.55
N PHE A 75 18.48 0.12 7.33
CA PHE A 75 19.61 0.18 6.43
C PHE A 75 19.21 0.95 5.18
N THR A 76 19.95 2.01 4.87
CA THR A 76 19.64 2.93 3.78
C THR A 76 20.74 2.89 2.74
N MET A 77 20.35 2.81 1.47
CA MET A 77 21.20 3.03 0.31
C MET A 77 20.56 4.11 -0.53
N THR A 78 21.32 5.14 -0.89
CA THR A 78 20.78 6.30 -1.60
C THR A 78 21.85 6.93 -2.49
N ALA A 79 21.41 7.49 -3.62
CA ALA A 79 22.26 8.31 -4.49
C ALA A 79 22.17 9.81 -4.17
N LEU A 80 21.33 10.21 -3.20
CA LEU A 80 21.15 11.62 -2.87
C LEU A 80 22.39 12.22 -2.18
N GLU A 81 22.86 13.36 -2.70
CA GLU A 81 24.04 14.09 -2.19
C GLU A 81 23.83 14.67 -0.78
N ASN A 82 22.58 14.93 -0.39
CA ASN A 82 22.25 15.40 0.95
C ASN A 82 22.23 14.28 1.99
N TYR A 83 22.74 13.08 1.69
CA TYR A 83 22.99 12.03 2.66
C TYR A 83 24.49 11.79 2.84
N SER A 84 24.90 11.40 4.04
CA SER A 84 26.24 10.91 4.33
C SER A 84 26.49 9.63 3.55
N THR A 85 27.67 9.51 2.91
CA THR A 85 28.10 8.32 2.17
C THR A 85 28.30 7.09 3.08
N ASN A 86 28.24 7.27 4.41
CA ASN A 86 28.37 6.18 5.36
C ASN A 86 27.03 5.44 5.51
N ASN A 87 26.89 4.30 4.83
CA ASN A 87 25.72 3.40 4.89
C ASN A 87 25.60 2.66 6.24
N ARG A 88 25.74 3.39 7.35
CA ARG A 88 25.67 2.82 8.69
C ARG A 88 24.21 2.53 9.06
N PRO A 89 23.88 1.30 9.52
CA PRO A 89 22.54 1.03 9.99
C PRO A 89 22.24 1.79 11.29
N VAL A 90 21.03 2.35 11.36
CA VAL A 90 20.50 2.99 12.57
C VAL A 90 19.37 2.16 13.16
N ARG A 91 19.09 2.34 14.46
CA ARG A 91 17.94 1.70 15.11
C ARG A 91 16.91 2.74 15.52
N ARG A 92 15.63 2.42 15.28
CA ARG A 92 14.49 3.29 15.61
C ARG A 92 13.38 2.49 16.28
N ARG A 93 12.70 3.08 17.26
CA ARG A 93 11.49 2.49 17.85
C ARG A 93 10.25 3.04 17.16
N PHE A 94 9.11 2.36 17.30
CA PHE A 94 7.85 2.77 16.65
C PHE A 94 7.47 4.24 16.89
N SER A 95 7.68 4.78 18.10
CA SER A 95 7.37 6.19 18.40
C SER A 95 8.29 7.20 17.72
N ASP A 96 9.46 6.78 17.24
CA ASP A 96 10.32 7.61 16.39
C ASP A 96 9.74 7.73 14.98
N PHE A 97 9.15 6.65 14.44
CA PHE A 97 8.41 6.72 13.17
C PHE A 97 7.18 7.62 13.27
N VAL A 98 6.47 7.60 14.42
CA VAL A 98 5.36 8.53 14.68
C VAL A 98 5.83 9.98 14.65
N TRP A 99 7.01 10.26 15.22
CA TRP A 99 7.60 11.59 15.14
C TRP A 99 7.89 11.99 13.68
N LEU A 100 8.49 11.10 12.89
CA LEU A 100 8.81 11.38 11.49
C LEU A 100 7.54 11.66 10.68
N HIS A 101 6.52 10.81 10.82
CA HIS A 101 5.23 11.01 10.18
C HIS A 101 4.67 12.40 10.49
N ASN A 102 4.62 12.78 11.77
CA ASN A 102 4.09 14.08 12.18
C ASN A 102 4.92 15.25 11.66
N ALA A 103 6.25 15.14 11.67
CA ALA A 103 7.14 16.17 11.16
C ALA A 103 6.90 16.40 9.66
N LEU A 104 6.82 15.32 8.87
CA LEU A 104 6.52 15.39 7.44
C LEU A 104 5.11 15.91 7.16
N SER A 105 4.11 15.57 7.98
CA SER A 105 2.74 16.09 7.82
C SER A 105 2.66 17.60 8.05
N ILE A 106 3.51 18.15 8.91
CA ILE A 106 3.58 19.59 9.18
C ILE A 106 4.37 20.30 8.07
N GLU A 107 5.49 19.72 7.64
CA GLU A 107 6.35 20.31 6.60
C GLU A 107 5.69 20.29 5.21
N PHE A 108 4.96 19.22 4.89
CA PHE A 108 4.35 19.02 3.58
C PHE A 108 2.83 18.81 3.68
N PRO A 109 2.05 19.85 3.98
CA PRO A 109 0.61 19.73 4.22
C PRO A 109 -0.19 19.34 2.97
N ALA A 110 0.36 19.58 1.77
CA ALA A 110 -0.25 19.17 0.49
C ALA A 110 0.14 17.74 0.08
N CYS A 111 1.10 17.10 0.75
CA CYS A 111 1.54 15.75 0.43
C CYS A 111 0.75 14.70 1.23
N ILE A 112 0.41 13.59 0.59
CA ILE A 112 -0.18 12.44 1.27
C ILE A 112 0.94 11.69 1.99
N ILE A 113 1.04 11.88 3.30
CA ILE A 113 1.99 11.13 4.12
C ILE A 113 1.48 9.69 4.30
N PRO A 114 2.30 8.66 4.00
CA PRO A 114 1.87 7.27 4.11
C PRO A 114 1.46 6.93 5.55
N PRO A 115 0.36 6.18 5.75
CA PRO A 115 -0.08 5.82 7.09
C PRO A 115 0.91 4.87 7.77
N LEU A 116 1.09 5.04 9.07
CA LEU A 116 1.84 4.10 9.90
C LEU A 116 0.98 2.88 10.26
N PRO A 117 1.58 1.70 10.48
CA PRO A 117 0.84 0.56 11.00
C PRO A 117 0.20 0.91 12.35
N GLU A 118 -1.01 0.39 12.59
CA GLU A 118 -1.80 0.78 13.74
C GLU A 118 -1.01 0.67 15.06
N LYS A 119 -1.16 1.71 15.88
CA LYS A 119 -0.85 1.64 17.30
C LYS A 119 -1.95 0.80 17.95
N HIS A 120 -1.94 -0.52 17.78
CA HIS A 120 -2.97 -1.44 18.29
C HIS A 120 -3.04 -1.46 19.82
N ARG A 121 -3.58 -0.40 20.43
CA ARG A 121 -3.68 -0.19 21.88
C ARG A 121 -4.37 -1.38 22.55
N LEU A 122 -5.35 -2.01 21.91
CA LEU A 122 -6.04 -3.19 22.44
C LEU A 122 -5.12 -4.40 22.62
N LYS A 123 -4.18 -4.67 21.69
CA LYS A 123 -3.21 -5.77 21.82
C LYS A 123 -2.14 -5.46 22.88
N PHE A 124 -1.83 -4.18 23.11
CA PHE A 124 -0.92 -3.75 24.18
C PHE A 124 -1.47 -4.00 25.59
N PHE A 125 -2.78 -3.83 25.82
CA PHE A 125 -3.40 -4.07 27.13
C PHE A 125 -3.51 -5.56 27.51
N LYS A 126 -3.52 -6.46 26.52
CA LYS A 126 -3.63 -7.92 26.74
C LYS A 126 -2.26 -8.64 26.84
N GLY A 127 -1.16 -7.91 27.03
CA GLY A 127 0.18 -8.49 27.19
C GLY A 127 0.89 -8.92 25.90
N ASN A 128 0.25 -8.76 24.73
CA ASN A 128 0.70 -9.35 23.46
C ASN A 128 1.69 -8.46 22.67
N ARG A 129 2.44 -7.60 23.36
CA ARG A 129 3.32 -6.58 22.75
C ARG A 129 4.62 -7.15 22.16
N PHE A 130 4.97 -8.37 22.54
CA PHE A 130 6.14 -9.12 22.04
C PHE A 130 5.73 -10.36 21.25
N ASP A 131 4.47 -10.43 20.83
CA ASP A 131 3.97 -11.48 19.94
C ASP A 131 4.75 -11.43 18.62
N PRO A 132 5.38 -12.54 18.19
CA PRO A 132 6.09 -12.61 16.92
C PRO A 132 5.24 -12.14 15.72
N LEU A 133 3.95 -12.52 15.67
CA LEU A 133 3.07 -12.11 14.58
C LEU A 133 2.84 -10.61 14.56
N PHE A 134 2.66 -10.00 15.73
CA PHE A 134 2.49 -8.55 15.86
C PHE A 134 3.76 -7.77 15.49
N ILE A 135 4.92 -8.28 15.92
CA ILE A 135 6.21 -7.68 15.61
C ILE A 135 6.43 -7.68 14.10
N GLU A 136 6.13 -8.80 13.43
CA GLU A 136 6.30 -8.94 12.00
C GLU A 136 5.31 -8.11 11.19
N GLN A 137 4.01 -8.12 11.55
CA GLN A 137 3.01 -7.23 10.94
C GLN A 137 3.41 -5.76 11.05
N ARG A 138 3.90 -5.33 12.22
CA ARG A 138 4.41 -3.97 12.39
C ARG A 138 5.64 -3.72 11.53
N ARG A 139 6.62 -4.63 11.49
CA ARG A 139 7.82 -4.50 10.67
C ARG A 139 7.47 -4.30 9.20
N LEU A 140 6.54 -5.10 8.67
CA LEU A 140 6.02 -4.97 7.31
C LEU A 140 5.35 -3.62 7.06
N GLY A 141 4.50 -3.14 7.98
CA GLY A 141 3.89 -1.82 7.85
C GLY A 141 4.91 -0.67 7.90
N LEU A 142 5.95 -0.79 8.73
CA LEU A 142 7.05 0.17 8.78
C LEU A 142 7.90 0.13 7.51
N GLN A 143 8.15 -1.06 6.94
CA GLN A 143 8.81 -1.21 5.64
C GLN A 143 8.02 -0.47 4.56
N TRP A 144 6.71 -0.70 4.48
CA TRP A 144 5.85 -0.06 3.49
C TRP A 144 5.82 1.47 3.62
N PHE A 145 5.80 1.98 4.85
CA PHE A 145 5.92 3.40 5.15
C PHE A 145 7.24 3.98 4.61
N MET A 146 8.39 3.33 4.89
CA MET A 146 9.69 3.80 4.42
C MET A 146 9.85 3.68 2.90
N ASP A 147 9.32 2.63 2.27
CA ASP A 147 9.33 2.45 0.82
C ASP A 147 8.55 3.56 0.09
N ARG A 148 7.49 4.07 0.72
CA ARG A 148 6.70 5.18 0.17
C ARG A 148 7.45 6.51 0.31
N ILE A 149 8.11 6.75 1.44
CA ILE A 149 8.97 7.93 1.64
C ILE A 149 10.12 7.93 0.63
N ALA A 150 10.81 6.80 0.47
CA ALA A 150 11.95 6.66 -0.45
C ALA A 150 11.60 6.86 -1.92
N ARG A 151 10.32 6.72 -2.30
CA ARG A 151 9.85 6.94 -3.68
C ARG A 151 9.26 8.32 -3.92
N HIS A 152 9.20 9.17 -2.90
CA HIS A 152 8.58 10.49 -3.00
C HIS A 152 9.67 11.58 -3.00
N PRO A 153 9.80 12.39 -4.07
CA PRO A 153 10.94 13.29 -4.27
C PRO A 153 11.16 14.27 -3.11
N TYR A 154 10.09 14.87 -2.58
CA TYR A 154 10.19 15.79 -1.44
C TYR A 154 10.42 15.09 -0.10
N LEU A 155 9.75 13.97 0.17
CA LEU A 155 9.84 13.31 1.47
C LEU A 155 11.21 12.66 1.66
N GLN A 156 11.81 12.11 0.60
CA GLN A 156 13.16 11.56 0.69
C GLN A 156 14.24 12.63 0.89
N ALA A 157 14.03 13.84 0.35
CA ALA A 157 14.98 14.94 0.46
C ALA A 157 14.81 15.76 1.76
N SER A 158 13.73 15.54 2.51
CA SER A 158 13.46 16.24 3.77
C SER A 158 14.57 16.07 4.80
N GLN A 159 14.89 17.16 5.50
CA GLN A 159 15.82 17.17 6.61
C GLN A 159 15.37 16.25 7.76
N TYR A 160 14.05 16.08 7.98
CA TYR A 160 13.53 15.17 9.00
C TYR A 160 13.78 13.70 8.63
N THR A 161 13.60 13.34 7.35
CA THR A 161 13.89 12.00 6.85
C THR A 161 15.39 11.70 6.97
N ARG A 162 16.24 12.65 6.54
CA ARG A 162 17.70 12.53 6.70
C ARG A 162 18.09 12.32 8.15
N LEU A 163 17.62 13.19 9.06
CA LEU A 163 17.90 13.07 10.49
C LEU A 163 17.46 11.71 11.03
N PHE A 164 16.26 11.27 10.64
CA PHE A 164 15.73 9.99 11.06
C PHE A 164 16.57 8.81 10.56
N LEU A 165 17.21 8.91 9.40
CA LEU A 165 18.00 7.81 8.82
C LEU A 165 19.48 7.82 9.22
N GLU A 166 20.05 8.97 9.59
CA GLU A 166 21.50 9.10 9.83
C GLU A 166 21.88 9.31 11.30
N SER A 167 20.99 9.91 12.09
CA SER A 167 21.34 10.32 13.46
C SER A 167 21.69 9.12 14.35
N THR A 168 22.85 9.21 15.02
CA THR A 168 23.27 8.26 16.05
C THR A 168 22.58 8.49 17.39
N ASP A 169 22.36 9.76 17.76
CA ASP A 169 21.67 10.16 18.99
C ASP A 169 20.32 10.82 18.68
N PHE A 170 19.44 10.03 18.08
CA PHE A 170 18.15 10.53 17.62
C PHE A 170 17.26 11.08 18.74
N ALA A 171 17.47 10.64 19.98
CA ALA A 171 16.67 11.09 21.12
C ALA A 171 16.89 12.57 21.43
N THR A 172 18.13 13.05 21.33
CA THR A 172 18.48 14.45 21.57
C THR A 172 18.18 15.29 20.33
N ASP A 173 18.60 14.83 19.15
CA ASP A 173 18.45 15.57 17.90
C ASP A 173 17.00 15.92 17.55
N LYS A 174 16.07 14.98 17.76
CA LYS A 174 14.65 15.24 17.51
C LYS A 174 14.09 16.32 18.43
N THR A 175 14.61 16.45 19.66
CA THR A 175 14.17 17.48 20.61
C THR A 175 14.68 18.85 20.23
N ILE A 176 15.89 18.93 19.66
CA ILE A 176 16.49 20.18 19.18
C ILE A 176 15.70 20.69 17.97
N GLN A 177 15.39 19.81 17.02
CA GLN A 177 14.59 20.14 15.84
C GLN A 177 13.17 20.59 16.20
N THR A 178 12.52 19.97 17.20
CA THR A 178 11.19 20.41 17.66
C THR A 178 11.18 21.74 18.41
N LYS A 179 12.35 22.24 18.84
CA LYS A 179 12.51 23.53 19.54
C LYS A 179 12.88 24.68 18.59
N SER A 180 13.12 24.40 17.30
CA SER A 180 13.34 25.45 16.31
C SER A 180 12.09 26.35 16.22
N PRO A 181 12.22 27.69 16.29
CA PRO A 181 11.09 28.61 16.41
C PRO A 181 10.30 28.83 15.11
N SER A 182 10.62 28.13 14.03
CA SER A 182 9.95 28.27 12.73
C SER A 182 8.73 27.35 12.63
N THR A 183 7.61 27.81 13.17
CA THR A 183 6.19 27.58 12.76
C THR A 183 5.21 27.28 13.93
N PRO A 184 4.94 28.28 14.80
CA PRO A 184 3.75 28.25 15.65
C PRO A 184 2.44 28.54 14.89
N LEU A 185 2.45 28.62 13.55
CA LEU A 185 1.31 29.09 12.75
C LEU A 185 0.44 27.99 12.13
N PHE A 186 0.92 26.74 11.96
CA PHE A 186 0.13 25.70 11.28
C PHE A 186 -0.64 24.77 12.22
N SER A 187 -0.21 24.60 13.48
CA SER A 187 -0.92 23.73 14.44
C SER A 187 -2.32 24.24 14.81
N SER A 188 -2.57 25.54 14.63
CA SER A 188 -3.87 26.17 14.81
C SER A 188 -4.78 26.04 13.57
N LEU A 189 -4.20 25.98 12.36
CA LEU A 189 -4.96 25.97 11.10
C LEU A 189 -5.61 24.61 10.79
N PHE A 190 -5.09 23.50 11.32
CA PHE A 190 -5.71 22.18 11.15
C PHE A 190 -6.81 21.85 12.18
N LYS A 191 -7.03 22.72 13.18
CA LYS A 191 -8.11 22.55 14.19
C LYS A 191 -9.37 23.35 13.86
N THR A 192 -9.38 24.12 12.78
CA THR A 192 -10.56 24.86 12.29
C THR A 192 -11.12 24.18 11.04
N SER A 193 -11.51 22.91 11.16
CA SER A 193 -12.22 22.19 10.11
C SER A 193 -13.71 22.56 10.10
N THR A 194 -14.05 23.79 9.70
CA THR A 194 -15.41 24.15 9.24
C THR A 194 -15.39 25.36 8.29
N VAL A 195 -14.32 25.56 7.49
CA VAL A 195 -14.44 26.42 6.31
C VAL A 195 -15.14 25.59 5.24
N HIS A 196 -16.47 25.71 5.17
CA HIS A 196 -17.23 25.19 4.03
C HIS A 196 -16.73 25.95 2.80
N VAL A 197 -15.96 25.28 1.95
CA VAL A 197 -15.55 25.82 0.66
C VAL A 197 -16.84 26.09 -0.11
N LYS A 198 -17.20 27.37 -0.28
CA LYS A 198 -18.50 27.77 -0.84
C LYS A 198 -18.74 27.25 -2.26
N LYS A 199 -17.66 26.85 -2.96
CA LYS A 199 -17.67 26.17 -4.27
C LYS A 199 -16.43 25.26 -4.37
N PRO A 200 -16.51 23.97 -4.01
CA PRO A 200 -15.42 23.04 -4.29
C PRO A 200 -15.22 22.90 -5.81
N ASP A 201 -13.99 22.65 -6.24
CA ASP A 201 -13.71 22.33 -7.64
C ASP A 201 -14.39 21.00 -8.01
N GLU A 202 -15.03 20.96 -9.17
CA GLU A 202 -15.71 19.78 -9.70
C GLU A 202 -14.75 18.58 -9.78
N LYS A 203 -13.50 18.82 -10.17
CA LYS A 203 -12.47 17.77 -10.26
C LYS A 203 -12.18 17.10 -8.91
N PHE A 204 -12.19 17.87 -7.82
CA PHE A 204 -11.96 17.32 -6.48
C PHE A 204 -13.15 16.53 -5.98
N GLU A 205 -14.38 16.93 -6.33
CA GLU A 205 -15.59 16.20 -5.96
C GLU A 205 -15.70 14.87 -6.71
N GLU A 206 -15.44 14.87 -8.03
CA GLU A 206 -15.38 13.63 -8.83
C GLU A 206 -14.33 12.66 -8.30
N MET A 207 -13.12 13.15 -8.01
CA MET A 207 -12.05 12.33 -7.44
C MET A 207 -12.45 11.76 -6.08
N LYS A 208 -13.08 12.56 -5.23
CA LYS A 208 -13.56 12.13 -3.92
C LYS A 208 -14.62 11.04 -4.05
N GLU A 209 -15.62 11.22 -4.92
CA GLU A 209 -16.66 10.22 -5.16
C GLU A 209 -16.04 8.90 -5.67
N SER A 210 -15.06 8.98 -6.58
CA SER A 210 -14.32 7.82 -7.07
C SER A 210 -13.56 7.10 -5.94
N ILE A 211 -12.89 7.85 -5.06
CA ILE A 211 -12.18 7.29 -3.90
C ILE A 211 -13.16 6.61 -2.94
N GLU A 212 -14.32 7.21 -2.67
CA GLU A 212 -15.35 6.64 -1.81
C GLU A 212 -15.92 5.34 -2.39
N LYS A 213 -16.25 5.31 -3.69
CA LYS A 213 -16.68 4.09 -4.39
C LYS A 213 -15.61 3.00 -4.32
N PHE A 214 -14.34 3.37 -4.56
CA PHE A 214 -13.22 2.44 -4.49
C PHE A 214 -13.04 1.87 -3.08
N GLN A 215 -13.17 2.70 -2.04
CA GLN A 215 -13.10 2.26 -0.65
C GLN A 215 -14.21 1.24 -0.31
N VAL A 216 -15.44 1.47 -0.76
CA VAL A 216 -16.54 0.51 -0.58
C VAL A 216 -16.22 -0.82 -1.27
N ASN A 217 -15.71 -0.78 -2.50
CA ASN A 217 -15.31 -1.99 -3.23
C ASN A 217 -14.20 -2.76 -2.52
N LEU A 218 -13.19 -2.06 -1.98
CA LEU A 218 -12.12 -2.68 -1.18
C LEU A 218 -12.68 -3.37 0.07
N GLN A 219 -13.64 -2.75 0.77
CA GLN A 219 -14.29 -3.38 1.93
C GLN A 219 -15.07 -4.65 1.53
N VAL A 220 -15.68 -4.67 0.35
CA VAL A 220 -16.34 -5.89 -0.17
C VAL A 220 -15.31 -6.98 -0.42
N ILE A 221 -14.19 -6.65 -1.08
CA ILE A 221 -13.09 -7.60 -1.34
C ILE A 221 -12.53 -8.15 -0.03
N GLU A 222 -12.27 -7.30 0.97
CA GLU A 222 -11.79 -7.71 2.29
C GLU A 222 -12.74 -8.71 2.96
N ARG A 223 -14.06 -8.44 2.93
CA ARG A 223 -15.07 -9.35 3.47
C ARG A 223 -15.12 -10.68 2.73
N LEU A 224 -15.01 -10.66 1.40
CA LEU A 224 -14.96 -11.87 0.59
C LEU A 224 -13.71 -12.69 0.88
N TYR A 225 -12.54 -12.04 0.96
CA TYR A 225 -11.29 -12.69 1.31
C TYR A 225 -11.35 -13.36 2.68
N SER A 226 -11.91 -12.65 3.68
CA SER A 226 -12.14 -13.20 5.02
C SER A 226 -13.07 -14.42 5.02
N LYS A 227 -14.11 -14.42 4.17
CA LYS A 227 -15.00 -15.57 4.00
C LYS A 227 -14.27 -16.74 3.34
N ILE A 228 -13.48 -16.49 2.31
CA ILE A 228 -12.68 -17.52 1.63
C ILE A 228 -11.71 -18.17 2.62
N GLY A 229 -11.00 -17.38 3.42
CA GLY A 229 -10.10 -17.89 4.46
C GLY A 229 -10.80 -18.81 5.47
N LYS A 230 -12.00 -18.42 5.95
CA LYS A 230 -12.81 -19.29 6.83
C LYS A 230 -13.23 -20.59 6.14
N ARG A 231 -13.66 -20.53 4.88
CA ARG A 231 -14.03 -21.73 4.11
C ARG A 231 -12.85 -22.66 3.89
N GLN A 232 -11.66 -22.14 3.62
CA GLN A 232 -10.44 -22.94 3.48
C GLN A 232 -10.09 -23.63 4.80
N GLN A 233 -10.26 -22.97 5.94
CA GLN A 233 -10.07 -23.57 7.26
C GLN A 233 -11.09 -24.67 7.56
N GLU A 234 -12.37 -24.47 7.22
CA GLU A 234 -13.41 -25.51 7.32
C GLU A 234 -13.05 -26.73 6.46
N LEU A 235 -12.59 -26.53 5.22
CA LEU A 235 -12.17 -27.61 4.33
C LEU A 235 -10.95 -28.37 4.87
N GLU A 236 -9.94 -27.66 5.39
CA GLU A 236 -8.78 -28.28 6.04
C GLU A 236 -9.21 -29.22 7.17
N THR A 237 -10.11 -28.76 8.03
CA THR A 237 -10.63 -29.56 9.15
C THR A 237 -11.43 -30.77 8.65
N ASN A 238 -12.29 -30.59 7.65
CA ASN A 238 -13.10 -31.68 7.10
C ASN A 238 -12.24 -32.77 6.44
N TYR A 239 -11.26 -32.39 5.61
CA TYR A 239 -10.35 -33.34 4.98
C TYR A 239 -9.47 -34.05 6.01
N SER A 240 -8.99 -33.35 7.03
CA SER A 240 -8.24 -33.95 8.13
C SER A 240 -9.07 -35.01 8.88
N GLN A 241 -10.31 -34.68 9.24
CA GLN A 241 -11.22 -35.64 9.90
C GLN A 241 -11.53 -36.83 9.00
N PHE A 242 -11.77 -36.60 7.71
CA PHE A 242 -12.03 -37.66 6.74
C PHE A 242 -10.85 -38.62 6.59
N ALA A 243 -9.61 -38.09 6.51
CA ALA A 243 -8.40 -38.93 6.48
C ALA A 243 -8.28 -39.81 7.73
N ILE A 244 -8.59 -39.26 8.92
CA ILE A 244 -8.58 -40.01 10.18
C ILE A 244 -9.61 -41.15 10.14
N SER A 245 -10.83 -40.89 9.67
CA SER A 245 -11.88 -41.92 9.54
C SER A 245 -11.47 -43.05 8.60
N ILE A 246 -10.86 -42.74 7.45
CA ILE A 246 -10.37 -43.75 6.51
C ILE A 246 -9.23 -44.58 7.10
N ARG A 247 -8.31 -43.96 7.85
CA ARG A 247 -7.25 -44.71 8.57
C ARG A 247 -7.85 -45.67 9.59
N GLY A 248 -8.89 -45.24 10.31
CA GLY A 248 -9.63 -46.10 11.23
C GLY A 248 -10.24 -47.31 10.52
N LEU A 249 -10.88 -47.09 9.36
CA LEU A 249 -11.47 -48.16 8.54
C LEU A 249 -10.41 -49.12 7.98
N SER A 250 -9.26 -48.60 7.55
CA SER A 250 -8.12 -49.38 7.09
C SER A 250 -7.66 -50.41 8.12
N GLY A 251 -7.68 -50.05 9.40
CA GLY A 251 -7.35 -50.97 10.49
C GLY A 251 -8.35 -52.11 10.70
N LEU A 252 -9.57 -51.99 10.15
CA LEU A 252 -10.62 -53.02 10.22
C LEU A 252 -10.64 -53.89 8.95
N GLU A 253 -10.40 -53.31 7.78
CA GLU A 253 -10.48 -53.97 6.47
C GLU A 253 -9.09 -54.37 5.95
N THR A 254 -8.59 -55.52 6.39
CA THR A 254 -7.23 -55.98 6.05
C THR A 254 -7.01 -56.30 4.57
N ASN A 255 -8.07 -56.62 3.81
CA ASN A 255 -7.99 -56.93 2.39
C ASN A 255 -7.65 -55.70 1.52
N VAL A 256 -7.91 -54.50 2.03
CA VAL A 256 -7.85 -53.23 1.28
C VAL A 256 -6.99 -52.18 2.01
N ASP A 257 -6.33 -52.57 3.11
CA ASP A 257 -5.62 -51.67 4.04
C ASP A 257 -4.61 -50.76 3.31
N GLN A 258 -3.75 -51.31 2.45
CA GLN A 258 -2.74 -50.52 1.75
C GLN A 258 -3.35 -49.40 0.89
N GLN A 259 -4.45 -49.69 0.19
CA GLN A 259 -5.13 -48.73 -0.69
C GLN A 259 -5.84 -47.65 0.12
N LEU A 260 -6.47 -48.03 1.25
CA LEU A 260 -7.12 -47.10 2.16
C LEU A 260 -6.11 -46.16 2.85
N ARG A 261 -4.93 -46.67 3.24
CA ARG A 261 -3.83 -45.84 3.77
C ARG A 261 -3.35 -44.81 2.77
N GLN A 262 -3.09 -45.22 1.52
CA GLN A 262 -2.64 -44.31 0.45
C GLN A 262 -3.69 -43.24 0.14
N PHE A 263 -4.97 -43.62 0.13
CA PHE A 263 -6.05 -42.65 -0.03
C PHE A 263 -6.10 -41.66 1.12
N ALA A 264 -6.03 -42.13 2.37
CA ALA A 264 -6.03 -41.25 3.55
C ALA A 264 -4.84 -40.28 3.57
N GLU A 265 -3.66 -40.75 3.17
CA GLU A 265 -2.47 -39.89 3.01
C GLU A 265 -2.69 -38.82 1.94
N SER A 266 -3.28 -39.17 0.80
CA SER A 266 -3.62 -38.20 -0.25
C SER A 266 -4.61 -37.14 0.25
N VAL A 267 -5.63 -37.56 1.02
CA VAL A 267 -6.60 -36.66 1.65
C VAL A 267 -5.93 -35.73 2.67
N GLU A 268 -4.99 -36.23 3.46
CA GLU A 268 -4.23 -35.40 4.41
C GLU A 268 -3.33 -34.39 3.68
N ASN A 269 -2.75 -34.75 2.54
CA ASN A 269 -2.01 -33.82 1.69
C ASN A 269 -2.91 -32.68 1.18
N TYR A 270 -4.16 -32.97 0.80
CA TYR A 270 -5.13 -31.92 0.46
C TYR A 270 -5.44 -31.01 1.66
N ALA A 271 -5.63 -31.57 2.86
CA ALA A 271 -5.85 -30.78 4.07
C ALA A 271 -4.66 -29.83 4.34
N ASN A 272 -3.43 -30.33 4.20
CA ASN A 272 -2.21 -29.54 4.36
C ASN A 272 -2.10 -28.42 3.31
N ALA A 273 -2.48 -28.68 2.05
CA ALA A 273 -2.51 -27.66 1.01
C ALA A 273 -3.50 -26.53 1.32
N PHE A 274 -4.68 -26.84 1.88
CA PHE A 274 -5.61 -25.81 2.36
C PHE A 274 -5.06 -25.02 3.55
N LYS A 275 -4.36 -25.69 4.47
CA LYS A 275 -3.70 -25.09 5.64
C LYS A 275 -2.63 -24.07 5.25
N GLU A 276 -1.85 -24.37 4.21
CA GLU A 276 -0.82 -23.46 3.71
C GLU A 276 -1.41 -22.22 3.05
N ARG A 277 -2.51 -22.39 2.30
CA ARG A 277 -3.20 -21.28 1.61
C ARG A 277 -3.95 -20.33 2.56
N SER A 278 -4.29 -20.79 3.77
CA SER A 278 -5.00 -19.97 4.76
C SER A 278 -4.09 -19.09 5.63
N LYS A 279 -2.76 -19.17 5.47
CA LYS A 279 -1.77 -18.36 6.21
C LYS A 279 -1.47 -17.05 5.50
#